data_AF-A0A536P6U0-F1
#
_entry.id   AF-A0A536P6U0-F1
#
_cell.length_a   1.000
_cell.length_b   1.000
_cell.length_c   1.000
_cell.angle_alpha   90.00
_cell.angle_beta   90.00
_cell.angle_gamma   90.00
#
_symmetry.space_group_name_H-M   'P 1'
#
loop_
_entity.id
_entity.type
_entity.pdbx_description
1 polymer ?
#
loop_
_entity_poly.entity_id
_entity_poly.type
_entity_poly.pdbx_seq_one_letter_code
_entity_poly.pdbx_strand_id
1 'polypeptide(L)'
;MDFLRADDYWTARLVFQRALGVIYFVAFLVAVRQFVPLLGANGLLPVPDYLLAVPFRRSPSLFYWRYSDRVARLAAWTGLVLAAAVVVGLVDLAPLAVAMLVWAALWALYLSFVNVGQTFYAFGWETLLLETGFLAIFLGPASVAPPVTLLYLVRWLVFRVEFGAGLIKLRGDEC
;
A
#
# COMPACT_ATOMS: atom_id res chain seq x y z
N MET A 1 -28.45 14.28 0.64
CA MET A 1 -27.18 13.72 1.17
C MET A 1 -27.08 12.21 0.92
N ASP A 2 -28.18 11.53 0.56
CA ASP A 2 -28.22 10.07 0.37
C ASP A 2 -27.55 9.57 -0.93
N PHE A 3 -27.40 10.43 -1.94
CA PHE A 3 -26.76 10.06 -3.21
C PHE A 3 -25.24 9.77 -3.11
N LEU A 4 -24.60 10.12 -1.98
CA LEU A 4 -23.19 9.86 -1.73
C LEU A 4 -22.94 8.52 -1.03
N ARG A 5 -24.01 7.83 -0.59
CA ARG A 5 -23.94 6.56 0.12
C ARG A 5 -24.27 5.41 -0.82
N ALA A 6 -23.48 4.35 -0.71
CA ALA A 6 -23.68 3.10 -1.43
C ALA A 6 -24.10 2.01 -0.45
N ASP A 7 -25.28 2.16 0.15
CA ASP A 7 -25.72 1.34 1.28
C ASP A 7 -25.79 -0.17 0.94
N ASP A 8 -26.10 -0.51 -0.32
CA ASP A 8 -26.11 -1.89 -0.84
C ASP A 8 -24.71 -2.53 -0.98
N TYR A 9 -23.63 -1.76 -0.82
CA TYR A 9 -22.25 -2.21 -1.05
C TYR A 9 -21.50 -2.59 0.23
N TRP A 10 -22.20 -2.84 1.33
CA TRP A 10 -21.57 -3.18 2.62
C TRP A 10 -20.68 -4.42 2.54
N THR A 11 -21.20 -5.49 1.96
CA THR A 11 -20.49 -6.75 1.79
C THR A 11 -19.29 -6.57 0.85
N ALA A 12 -19.46 -5.81 -0.23
CA ALA A 12 -18.38 -5.51 -1.16
C ALA A 12 -17.26 -4.72 -0.48
N ARG A 13 -17.60 -3.70 0.33
CA ARG A 13 -16.63 -2.93 1.14
C ARG A 13 -15.84 -3.85 2.07
N LEU A 14 -16.55 -4.72 2.81
CA LEU A 14 -15.93 -5.64 3.76
C LEU A 14 -14.97 -6.62 3.06
N VAL A 15 -15.42 -7.29 1.99
CA VAL A 15 -14.59 -8.23 1.24
C VAL A 15 -13.37 -7.54 0.65
N PHE A 16 -13.56 -6.35 0.05
CA PHE A 16 -12.46 -5.54 -0.50
C PHE A 16 -11.44 -5.16 0.57
N GLN A 17 -11.90 -4.65 1.71
CA GLN A 17 -11.05 -4.26 2.84
C GLN A 17 -10.22 -5.44 3.37
N ARG A 18 -10.83 -6.62 3.51
CA ARG A 18 -10.17 -7.83 3.98
C ARG A 18 -9.17 -8.38 2.97
N ALA A 19 -9.55 -8.45 1.70
CA ALA A 19 -8.65 -8.88 0.63
C ALA A 19 -7.43 -7.96 0.52
N LEU A 20 -7.63 -6.63 0.56
CA LEU A 20 -6.55 -5.66 0.56
C LEU A 20 -5.66 -5.79 1.81
N GLY A 21 -6.25 -6.03 2.98
CA GLY A 21 -5.52 -6.32 4.21
C GLY A 21 -4.62 -7.56 4.09
N VAL A 22 -5.10 -8.63 3.44
CA VAL A 22 -4.29 -9.83 3.17
C VAL A 22 -3.13 -9.51 2.23
N ILE A 23 -3.36 -8.72 1.19
CA ILE A 23 -2.29 -8.31 0.25
C ILE A 23 -1.22 -7.49 0.99
N TYR A 24 -1.61 -6.51 1.81
CA TYR A 24 -0.67 -5.76 2.67
C TYR A 24 0.07 -6.67 3.64
N PHE A 25 -0.61 -7.65 4.25
CA PHE A 25 0.01 -8.62 5.15
C PHE A 25 1.11 -9.41 4.43
N VAL A 26 0.83 -9.93 3.24
CA VAL A 26 1.82 -10.65 2.43
C VAL A 26 2.97 -9.73 2.04
N ALA A 27 2.68 -8.50 1.61
CA ALA A 27 3.69 -7.53 1.21
C ALA A 27 4.66 -7.17 2.36
N PHE A 28 4.13 -6.92 3.56
CA PHE A 28 4.95 -6.69 4.74
C PHE A 28 5.66 -7.95 5.23
N LEU A 29 5.08 -9.14 5.06
CA LEU A 29 5.75 -10.40 5.37
C LEU A 29 6.98 -10.60 4.47
N VAL A 30 6.86 -10.27 3.18
CA VAL A 30 8.00 -10.24 2.25
C VAL A 30 9.04 -9.24 2.73
N ALA A 31 8.63 -8.02 3.10
CA ALA A 31 9.56 -7.01 3.62
C ALA A 31 10.29 -7.49 4.89
N VAL A 32 9.59 -8.13 5.84
CA VAL A 32 10.18 -8.71 7.06
C VAL A 32 11.25 -9.75 6.70
N ARG A 33 11.01 -10.58 5.69
CA ARG A 33 11.86 -11.74 5.36
C ARG A 33 13.00 -11.40 4.41
N GLN A 34 12.80 -10.47 3.49
CA GLN A 34 13.68 -10.27 2.34
C GLN A 34 14.29 -8.87 2.24
N PHE A 35 13.71 -7.86 2.88
CA PHE A 35 14.16 -6.48 2.68
C PHE A 35 15.61 -6.25 3.10
N VAL A 36 16.02 -6.73 4.28
CA VAL A 36 17.40 -6.50 4.76
C VAL A 36 18.45 -7.22 3.91
N PRO A 37 18.30 -8.50 3.55
CA PRO A 37 19.23 -9.15 2.61
C PRO A 37 19.36 -8.42 1.26
N LEU A 38 18.27 -7.87 0.72
CA LEU A 38 18.27 -7.23 -0.59
C LEU A 38 18.72 -5.76 -0.56
N LEU A 39 18.25 -5.00 0.42
CA LEU A 39 18.28 -3.53 0.46
C LEU A 39 18.80 -2.97 1.81
N GLY A 40 19.17 -3.84 2.75
CA GLY A 40 19.80 -3.46 4.01
C GLY A 40 21.08 -2.65 3.84
N ALA A 41 21.67 -2.19 4.93
CA ALA A 41 22.93 -1.43 4.91
C ALA A 41 24.08 -2.19 4.21
N ASN A 42 24.06 -3.52 4.25
CA ASN A 42 24.99 -4.40 3.54
C ASN A 42 24.26 -5.31 2.53
N GLY A 43 23.11 -4.87 2.01
CA GLY A 43 22.33 -5.62 1.02
C GLY A 43 22.93 -5.56 -0.38
N LEU A 44 22.28 -6.23 -1.34
CA LEU A 44 22.66 -6.17 -2.75
C LEU A 44 22.58 -4.75 -3.35
N LEU A 45 21.57 -3.99 -2.92
CA LEU A 45 21.35 -2.60 -3.31
C LEU A 45 21.16 -1.72 -2.07
N PRO A 46 22.24 -1.28 -1.40
CA PRO A 46 22.14 -0.62 -0.10
C PRO A 46 21.29 0.65 -0.12
N VAL A 47 20.26 0.69 0.73
CA VAL A 47 19.44 1.90 0.93
C VAL A 47 20.23 3.12 1.41
N PRO A 48 21.26 3.02 2.29
CA PRO A 48 22.04 4.19 2.67
C PRO A 48 22.64 4.93 1.46
N ASP A 49 23.18 4.18 0.50
CA ASP A 49 23.79 4.75 -0.70
C ASP A 49 22.73 5.41 -1.59
N TYR A 50 21.56 4.77 -1.72
CA TYR A 50 20.42 5.33 -2.44
C TYR A 50 19.94 6.66 -1.83
N LEU A 51 19.81 6.74 -0.50
CA LEU A 51 19.36 7.95 0.21
C LEU A 51 20.35 9.12 0.09
N LEU A 52 21.65 8.84 -0.12
CA LEU A 52 22.66 9.85 -0.40
C LEU A 52 22.59 10.34 -1.85
N ALA A 53 22.26 9.45 -2.79
CA ALA A 53 22.22 9.76 -4.23
C ALA A 53 20.91 10.42 -4.68
N VAL A 54 19.78 10.07 -4.06
CA VAL A 54 18.45 10.53 -4.47
C VAL A 54 17.88 11.48 -3.43
N PRO A 55 17.39 12.68 -3.82
CA PRO A 55 16.78 13.60 -2.87
C PRO A 55 15.35 13.17 -2.51
N PHE A 56 14.94 13.45 -1.28
CA PHE A 56 13.59 13.18 -0.75
C PHE A 56 12.45 13.63 -1.68
N ARG A 57 12.60 14.77 -2.37
CA ARG A 57 11.56 15.30 -3.26
C ARG A 57 11.25 14.39 -4.47
N ARG A 58 12.20 13.54 -4.87
CA ARG A 58 12.01 12.56 -5.96
C ARG A 58 11.48 11.22 -5.46
N SER A 59 11.81 10.86 -4.23
CA SER A 59 11.50 9.57 -3.65
C SER A 59 11.19 9.75 -2.15
N PRO A 60 9.99 10.22 -1.78
CA PRO A 60 9.67 10.53 -0.40
C PRO A 60 9.54 9.25 0.44
N SER A 61 10.32 9.14 1.51
CA SER A 61 10.29 7.96 2.40
C SER A 61 10.56 8.38 3.85
N LEU A 62 9.97 7.66 4.80
CA LEU A 62 10.27 7.82 6.22
C LEU A 62 11.75 7.52 6.55
N PHE A 63 12.42 6.73 5.70
CA PHE A 63 13.82 6.36 5.90
C PHE A 63 14.82 7.51 5.72
N TYR A 64 14.42 8.64 5.11
CA TYR A 64 15.25 9.85 5.08
C TYR A 64 15.43 10.48 6.47
N TRP A 65 14.50 10.28 7.40
CA TRP A 65 14.67 10.76 8.77
C TRP A 65 15.80 10.00 9.47
N ARG A 66 15.75 8.68 9.39
CA ARG A 66 16.77 7.78 9.93
C ARG A 66 16.63 6.41 9.30
N TYR A 67 17.72 5.92 8.71
CA TYR A 67 17.80 4.55 8.25
C TYR A 67 18.70 3.70 9.14
N SER A 68 18.25 2.48 9.41
CA SER A 68 19.06 1.36 9.86
C SER A 68 18.26 0.07 9.61
N ASP A 69 18.94 -1.06 9.48
CA ASP A 69 18.26 -2.35 9.30
C ASP A 69 17.25 -2.65 10.43
N ARG A 70 17.51 -2.15 11.65
CA ARG A 70 16.59 -2.27 12.78
C ARG A 70 15.32 -1.45 12.57
N VAL A 71 15.46 -0.20 12.10
CA VAL A 71 14.32 0.67 11.79
C VAL A 71 13.50 0.07 10.65
N ALA A 72 14.15 -0.43 9.60
CA ALA A 72 13.47 -1.11 8.50
C ALA A 72 12.70 -2.36 8.97
N ARG A 73 13.31 -3.23 9.80
CA ARG A 73 12.60 -4.38 10.38
C ARG A 73 11.42 -3.96 11.26
N LEU A 74 11.59 -2.94 12.10
CA LEU A 74 10.51 -2.44 12.95
C LEU A 74 9.35 -1.89 12.12
N ALA A 75 9.64 -1.14 11.06
CA ALA A 75 8.64 -0.64 10.11
C ALA A 75 7.90 -1.81 9.43
N ALA A 76 8.62 -2.84 8.99
CA ALA A 76 8.05 -4.01 8.33
C ALA A 76 7.14 -4.81 9.28
N TRP A 77 7.59 -5.06 10.50
CA TRP A 77 6.78 -5.74 11.53
C TRP A 77 5.57 -4.92 11.95
N THR A 78 5.71 -3.59 12.10
CA THR A 78 4.57 -2.70 12.38
C THR A 78 3.52 -2.81 11.28
N GLY A 79 3.95 -2.73 10.01
CA GLY A 79 3.05 -2.90 8.87
C GLY A 79 2.37 -4.27 8.85
N LEU A 80 3.10 -5.34 9.14
CA LEU A 80 2.56 -6.70 9.22
C LEU A 80 1.47 -6.83 10.30
N VAL A 81 1.71 -6.29 11.49
CA VAL A 81 0.75 -6.33 12.61
C VAL A 81 -0.50 -5.50 12.31
N LEU A 82 -0.33 -4.30 11.75
CA LEU A 82 -1.46 -3.46 11.33
C LEU A 82 -2.29 -4.15 10.24
N ALA A 83 -1.64 -4.78 9.26
CA ALA A 83 -2.33 -5.53 8.22
C ALA A 83 -3.08 -6.74 8.78
N ALA A 84 -2.48 -7.47 9.73
CA ALA A 84 -3.15 -8.54 10.44
C ALA A 84 -4.40 -8.03 11.19
N ALA A 85 -4.32 -6.88 11.86
CA ALA A 85 -5.45 -6.25 12.54
C ALA A 85 -6.59 -5.88 11.56
N VAL A 86 -6.26 -5.45 10.34
CA VAL A 86 -7.25 -5.25 9.26
C VAL A 86 -7.89 -6.58 8.86
N VAL A 87 -7.11 -7.65 8.69
CA VAL A 87 -7.61 -8.97 8.26
C VAL A 87 -8.54 -9.59 9.30
N VAL A 88 -8.21 -9.50 10.59
CA VAL A 88 -9.08 -10.05 11.65
C VAL A 88 -10.27 -9.14 12.00
N GLY A 89 -10.31 -7.92 11.45
CA GLY A 89 -11.44 -7.01 11.60
C GLY A 89 -11.42 -6.08 12.80
N LEU A 90 -10.31 -5.98 13.52
CA LEU A 90 -10.16 -5.05 14.64
C LEU A 90 -10.35 -3.59 14.20
N VAL A 91 -9.91 -3.26 12.99
CA VAL A 91 -10.00 -1.90 12.43
C VAL A 91 -11.46 -1.47 12.19
N ASP A 92 -12.37 -2.42 11.94
CA ASP A 92 -13.79 -2.11 11.73
C ASP A 92 -14.54 -1.75 13.02
N LEU A 93 -13.98 -2.14 14.17
CA LEU A 93 -14.52 -1.79 15.49
C LEU A 93 -14.08 -0.40 15.95
N ALA A 94 -13.07 0.18 15.28
CA ALA A 94 -12.47 1.44 15.67
C ALA A 94 -13.28 2.65 15.16
N PRO A 95 -13.18 3.81 15.83
CA PRO A 95 -13.71 5.06 15.31
C PRO A 95 -13.14 5.38 13.92
N LEU A 96 -13.90 6.10 13.09
CA LEU A 96 -13.51 6.46 11.72
C LEU A 96 -12.07 7.01 11.65
N ALA A 97 -11.72 7.99 12.50
CA ALA A 97 -10.40 8.59 12.51
C ALA A 97 -9.28 7.55 12.74
N VAL A 98 -9.49 6.58 13.63
CA VAL A 98 -8.52 5.52 13.91
C VAL A 98 -8.39 4.58 12.72
N ALA A 99 -9.52 4.20 12.08
CA ALA A 99 -9.49 3.36 10.89
C ALA A 99 -8.73 4.04 9.73
N MET A 100 -8.98 5.34 9.51
CA MET A 100 -8.24 6.14 8.52
C MET A 100 -6.74 6.20 8.84
N LEU A 101 -6.38 6.40 10.11
CA LEU A 101 -4.99 6.42 10.56
C LEU A 101 -4.27 5.08 10.35
N VAL A 102 -4.94 3.96 10.59
CA VAL A 102 -4.36 2.62 10.34
C VAL A 102 -4.06 2.43 8.85
N TRP A 103 -5.00 2.77 7.97
CA TRP A 103 -4.78 2.71 6.52
C TRP A 103 -3.69 3.68 6.06
N ALA A 104 -3.67 4.90 6.59
CA ALA A 104 -2.64 5.88 6.29
C ALA A 104 -1.26 5.42 6.75
N ALA A 105 -1.17 4.76 7.91
CA ALA A 105 0.07 4.18 8.41
C ALA A 105 0.55 3.02 7.53
N LEU A 106 -0.34 2.09 7.15
CA LEU A 106 -0.02 1.02 6.21
C LEU A 106 0.51 1.57 4.89
N TRP A 107 -0.18 2.56 4.32
CA TRP A 107 0.21 3.21 3.08
C TRP A 107 1.57 3.92 3.22
N ALA A 108 1.78 4.74 4.26
CA ALA A 108 3.01 5.50 4.43
C ALA A 108 4.23 4.60 4.72
N LEU A 109 4.04 3.54 5.51
CA LEU A 109 5.07 2.53 5.74
C LEU A 109 5.43 1.85 4.43
N TYR A 110 4.44 1.38 3.66
CA TYR A 110 4.70 0.68 2.41
C TYR A 110 5.34 1.58 1.35
N LEU A 111 4.85 2.82 1.24
CA LEU A 111 5.45 3.85 0.37
C LEU A 111 6.93 4.04 0.69
N SER A 112 7.28 4.02 1.98
CA SER A 112 8.68 4.16 2.42
C SER A 112 9.56 3.02 1.94
N PHE A 113 9.06 1.78 1.90
CA PHE A 113 9.76 0.63 1.33
C PHE A 113 9.86 0.70 -0.18
N VAL A 114 8.76 0.98 -0.88
CA VAL A 114 8.72 1.07 -2.34
C VAL A 114 9.69 2.13 -2.86
N ASN A 115 9.67 3.32 -2.25
CA ASN A 115 10.47 4.45 -2.72
C ASN A 115 11.99 4.25 -2.56
N VAL A 116 12.44 3.45 -1.59
CA VAL A 116 13.86 3.08 -1.46
C VAL A 116 14.20 1.70 -2.04
N GLY A 117 13.18 1.00 -2.55
CA GLY A 117 13.26 -0.42 -2.89
C GLY A 117 13.92 -0.73 -4.24
N GLN A 118 14.30 0.31 -4.99
CA GLN A 118 15.09 0.23 -6.23
C GLN A 118 14.52 -0.84 -7.17
N THR A 119 15.36 -1.66 -7.80
CA THR A 119 14.94 -2.69 -8.76
C THR A 119 13.97 -3.72 -8.16
N PHE A 120 14.12 -4.06 -6.88
CA PHE A 120 13.29 -5.07 -6.23
C PHE A 120 11.83 -4.64 -6.00
N TYR A 121 11.56 -3.33 -5.97
CA TYR A 121 10.21 -2.76 -5.81
C TYR A 121 9.76 -1.93 -7.03
N ALA A 122 10.43 -2.08 -8.18
CA ALA A 122 10.14 -1.29 -9.38
C ALA A 122 8.92 -1.81 -10.18
N PHE A 123 8.36 -2.96 -9.80
CA PHE A 123 7.29 -3.59 -10.58
C PHE A 123 5.93 -2.88 -10.37
N GLY A 124 5.09 -2.86 -11.41
CA GLY A 124 3.82 -2.12 -11.41
C GLY A 124 2.83 -2.52 -10.30
N TRP A 125 2.94 -3.73 -9.74
CA TRP A 125 2.12 -4.18 -8.62
C TRP A 125 2.34 -3.34 -7.36
N GLU A 126 3.54 -2.81 -7.17
CA GLU A 126 3.87 -1.98 -6.01
C GLU A 126 3.16 -0.63 -6.05
N THR A 127 3.23 0.03 -7.21
CA THR A 127 2.47 1.26 -7.47
C THR A 127 0.97 1.02 -7.36
N LEU A 128 0.47 -0.10 -7.88
CA LEU A 128 -0.94 -0.45 -7.79
C LEU A 128 -1.41 -0.62 -6.33
N LEU A 129 -0.61 -1.28 -5.49
CA LEU A 129 -0.91 -1.44 -4.07
C LEU A 129 -0.90 -0.10 -3.32
N LEU A 130 0.00 0.82 -3.69
CA LEU A 130 0.03 2.17 -3.12
C LEU A 130 -1.17 3.02 -3.55
N GLU A 131 -1.56 2.98 -4.83
CA GLU A 131 -2.76 3.67 -5.32
C GLU A 131 -4.00 3.14 -4.62
N THR A 132 -4.14 1.81 -4.53
CA THR A 132 -5.28 1.15 -3.88
C THR A 132 -5.30 1.40 -2.37
N GLY A 133 -4.14 1.36 -1.71
CA GLY A 133 -4.01 1.65 -0.28
C GLY A 133 -4.32 3.09 0.08
N PHE A 134 -3.93 4.05 -0.77
CA PHE A 134 -4.29 5.46 -0.59
C PHE A 134 -5.82 5.64 -0.62
N LEU A 135 -6.49 4.99 -1.56
CA LEU A 135 -7.94 4.98 -1.66
C LEU A 135 -8.58 4.37 -0.40
N ALA A 136 -8.01 3.29 0.14
CA ALA A 136 -8.52 2.61 1.33
C ALA A 136 -8.52 3.48 2.60
N ILE A 137 -7.71 4.54 2.68
CA ILE A 137 -7.76 5.53 3.76
C ILE A 137 -9.16 6.11 3.92
N PHE A 138 -9.91 6.26 2.82
CA PHE A 138 -11.22 6.90 2.80
C PHE A 138 -12.38 5.89 2.79
N LEU A 139 -12.12 4.60 2.97
CA LEU A 139 -13.14 3.54 2.87
C LEU A 139 -14.12 3.53 4.05
N GLY A 140 -13.63 3.91 5.24
CA GLY A 140 -14.41 3.92 6.49
C GLY A 140 -14.60 2.52 7.12
N PRO A 141 -14.83 2.45 8.44
CA PRO A 141 -15.06 1.21 9.18
C PRO A 141 -16.51 0.70 9.01
N ALA A 142 -16.83 -0.43 9.66
CA ALA A 142 -18.16 -1.07 9.61
C ALA A 142 -19.32 -0.31 10.28
N SER A 143 -19.12 0.95 10.67
CA SER A 143 -20.19 1.87 11.08
C SER A 143 -20.46 2.99 10.06
N VAL A 144 -19.66 3.07 8.98
CA VAL A 144 -19.71 4.17 8.00
C VAL A 144 -20.08 3.64 6.62
N ALA A 145 -21.08 4.27 5.99
CA ALA A 145 -21.51 3.91 4.65
C ALA A 145 -20.36 4.06 3.63
N PRO A 146 -20.16 3.07 2.73
CA PRO A 146 -19.15 3.17 1.70
C PRO A 146 -19.41 4.41 0.82
N PRO A 147 -18.42 5.30 0.63
CA PRO A 147 -18.60 6.49 -0.19
C PRO A 147 -18.65 6.12 -1.68
N VAL A 148 -19.69 6.60 -2.39
CA VAL A 148 -19.89 6.36 -3.83
C VAL A 148 -18.69 6.82 -4.67
N THR A 149 -18.05 7.93 -4.30
CA THR A 149 -16.84 8.42 -4.96
C THR A 149 -15.72 7.38 -4.97
N LEU A 150 -15.55 6.64 -3.88
CA LEU A 150 -14.49 5.64 -3.76
C LEU A 150 -14.77 4.42 -4.65
N LEU A 151 -16.03 4.01 -4.78
CA LEU A 151 -16.45 2.98 -5.74
C LEU A 151 -16.05 3.35 -7.17
N TYR A 152 -16.29 4.60 -7.59
CA TYR A 152 -15.88 5.05 -8.92
C TYR A 152 -14.37 5.12 -9.08
N LEU A 153 -13.63 5.57 -8.06
CA LEU A 153 -12.16 5.60 -8.09
C LEU A 153 -11.56 4.19 -8.18
N VAL A 154 -12.11 3.21 -7.45
CA VAL A 154 -11.69 1.81 -7.54
C VAL A 154 -12.02 1.22 -8.91
N ARG A 155 -13.23 1.48 -9.45
CA ARG A 155 -13.60 1.04 -10.80
C ARG A 155 -12.69 1.65 -11.87
N TRP A 156 -12.36 2.93 -11.73
CA TRP A 156 -11.42 3.62 -12.60
C TRP A 156 -10.01 3.01 -12.52
N LEU A 157 -9.55 2.67 -11.32
CA LEU A 157 -8.26 2.01 -11.11
C LEU A 157 -8.22 0.64 -11.80
N VAL A 158 -9.26 -0.18 -11.64
CA VAL A 158 -9.38 -1.48 -12.35
C VAL A 158 -9.37 -1.27 -13.87
N PHE A 159 -10.17 -0.32 -14.37
CA PHE A 159 -10.19 0.01 -15.79
C PHE A 159 -8.80 0.40 -16.31
N ARG A 160 -8.09 1.31 -15.64
CA ARG A 160 -6.74 1.75 -16.04
C ARG A 160 -5.75 0.59 -16.10
N VAL A 161 -5.80 -0.33 -15.13
CA VAL A 161 -4.90 -1.48 -15.07
C VAL A 161 -5.15 -2.42 -16.25
N GLU A 162 -6.39 -2.86 -16.43
CA GLU A 162 -6.74 -3.82 -17.49
C GLU A 162 -6.55 -3.22 -18.88
N PHE A 163 -7.00 -1.98 -19.07
CA PHE A 163 -6.83 -1.27 -20.33
C PHE A 163 -5.36 -1.01 -20.65
N GLY A 164 -4.56 -0.57 -19.65
CA GLY A 164 -3.13 -0.37 -19.81
C GLY A 164 -2.38 -1.66 -20.17
N ALA A 165 -2.71 -2.77 -19.52
CA ALA A 165 -2.16 -4.08 -19.85
C ALA A 165 -2.52 -4.52 -21.28
N GLY A 166 -3.74 -4.20 -21.75
CA GLY A 166 -4.15 -4.41 -23.14
C GLY A 166 -3.34 -3.58 -24.13
N LEU A 167 -3.15 -2.29 -23.85
CA LEU A 167 -2.38 -1.39 -24.71
C LEU A 167 -0.92 -1.82 -24.87
N ILE A 168 -0.29 -2.33 -23.81
CA ILE A 168 1.08 -2.85 -23.88
C ILE A 168 1.17 -4.03 -24.87
N LYS A 169 0.18 -4.93 -24.84
CA LYS A 169 0.12 -6.08 -25.78
C LYS A 169 -0.13 -5.64 -27.22
N LEU A 170 -0.94 -4.61 -27.42
CA LEU A 170 -1.23 -4.05 -28.75
C LEU A 170 -0.06 -3.25 -29.32
N ARG A 171 0.81 -2.68 -28.47
CA ARG A 171 1.94 -1.86 -28.90
C ARG A 171 2.94 -2.66 -29.74
N GLY A 172 3.12 -3.95 -29.45
CA GLY A 172 3.90 -4.86 -30.29
C GLY A 172 5.38 -4.50 -30.42
N ASP A 173 5.99 -3.94 -29.37
CA ASP A 173 7.41 -3.61 -29.39
C ASP A 173 8.27 -4.86 -29.65
N GLU A 174 9.32 -4.69 -30.44
CA GLU A 174 10.33 -5.72 -30.63
C GLU A 174 11.02 -6.05 -29.28
N CYS A 175 11.25 -7.35 -29.05
CA CYS A 175 11.86 -7.87 -27.82
C CYS A 175 13.37 -7.65 -27.78
#